data_AF-A0A357MBA8-F1
#
_entry.id   AF-A0A357MBA8-F1
#
_cell.length_a   1.000
_cell.length_b   1.000
_cell.length_c   1.000
_cell.angle_alpha   90.00
_cell.angle_beta   90.00
_cell.angle_gamma   90.00
#
_symmetry.space_group_name_H-M   'P 1'
#
loop_
_entity.id
_entity.type
_entity.pdbx_description
1 polymer ?
#
loop_
_entity_poly.entity_id
_entity_poly.type
_entity_poly.pdbx_seq_one_letter_code
_entity_poly.pdbx_strand_id
1 'polypeptide(L)'
;MLESNGIQSTYQDRQQEIIISIALEAQRRPLLESGLWFHDDVRNNFYYASYLFAAAVDDSLSLPFDREEAKQKAQDVLLETLMLQNRQPGTELYGHWPLGLNPIPREASPHELPVEIMGSLMVYFCKKYGGSLNAQLRIVLNTAFGHIYRSDFFRKPVITFGHHEAKYTAAKLIFGTMFADNVLVEDGRQSLKDTLTYIRSKGMPEYGSLPWFWHWIQAFTCALELVPTEDTDLITTLKDMLDHLWKVRAEFYLRGAWVGAHSRGWPHDVPGDANVLH
;
A
#
# COMPACT_ATOMS: atom_id res chain seq x y z
N MET A 1 10.46 44.29 3.98
CA MET A 1 9.21 43.50 4.07
C MET A 1 8.95 42.93 2.70
N LEU A 2 9.34 41.68 2.47
CA LEU A 2 8.94 40.91 1.29
C LEU A 2 7.77 40.05 1.76
N GLU A 3 6.56 40.44 1.37
CA GLU A 3 5.36 39.65 1.59
C GLU A 3 5.47 38.39 0.73
N SER A 4 5.71 37.25 1.37
CA SER A 4 5.50 35.96 0.72
C SER A 4 3.99 35.72 0.64
N ASN A 5 3.36 36.13 -0.46
CA ASN A 5 2.02 35.66 -0.85
C ASN A 5 2.09 34.21 -1.33
N GLY A 6 2.63 33.32 -0.50
CA GLY A 6 2.61 31.89 -0.71
C GLY A 6 1.30 31.35 -0.15
N ILE A 7 0.30 31.18 -1.01
CA ILE A 7 -0.80 30.25 -0.70
C ILE A 7 -0.12 28.90 -0.49
N GLN A 8 0.02 28.49 0.76
CA GLN A 8 0.62 27.22 1.11
C GLN A 8 -0.32 26.14 0.59
N SER A 9 0.11 25.44 -0.47
CA SER A 9 -0.60 24.28 -1.01
C SER A 9 -0.95 23.33 0.13
N THR A 10 -2.23 22.98 0.22
CA THR A 10 -2.72 22.02 1.21
C THR A 10 -2.23 20.62 0.86
N TYR A 11 -2.24 19.70 1.83
CA TYR A 11 -1.91 18.30 1.52
C TYR A 11 -2.91 17.69 0.52
N GLN A 12 -4.16 18.18 0.49
CA GLN A 12 -5.17 17.77 -0.48
C GLN A 12 -4.79 18.18 -1.90
N ASP A 13 -4.30 19.40 -2.09
CA ASP A 13 -3.83 19.87 -3.40
C ASP A 13 -2.68 18.97 -3.89
N ARG A 14 -1.74 18.63 -3.00
CA ARG A 14 -0.64 17.71 -3.34
C ARG A 14 -1.13 16.30 -3.67
N GLN A 15 -2.14 15.79 -2.96
CA GLN A 15 -2.75 14.51 -3.29
C GLN A 15 -3.41 14.53 -4.67
N GLN A 16 -4.15 15.58 -5.00
CA GLN A 16 -4.76 15.75 -6.33
C GLN A 16 -3.71 15.84 -7.43
N GLU A 17 -2.63 16.60 -7.21
CA GLU A 17 -1.50 16.68 -8.14
C GLU A 17 -0.91 15.29 -8.43
N ILE A 18 -0.64 14.49 -7.40
CA ILE A 18 -0.11 13.12 -7.55
C ILE A 18 -1.08 12.24 -8.33
N ILE A 19 -2.38 12.30 -8.00
CA ILE A 19 -3.41 11.51 -8.70
C ILE A 19 -3.43 11.86 -10.19
N ILE A 20 -3.46 13.16 -10.52
CA ILE A 20 -3.50 13.64 -11.90
C ILE A 20 -2.22 13.23 -12.64
N SER A 21 -1.04 13.45 -12.05
CA SER A 21 0.24 13.12 -12.69
C SER A 21 0.33 11.64 -13.06
N ILE A 22 -0.03 10.74 -12.14
CA ILE A 22 0.03 9.29 -12.40
C ILE A 22 -1.07 8.87 -13.38
N ALA A 23 -2.29 9.41 -13.26
CA ALA A 23 -3.37 9.12 -14.19
C ALA A 23 -3.03 9.53 -15.64
N LEU A 24 -2.39 10.68 -15.82
CA LEU A 24 -1.93 11.13 -17.14
C LEU A 24 -0.92 10.17 -17.75
N GLU A 25 0.04 9.70 -16.96
CA GLU A 25 1.03 8.72 -17.43
C GLU A 25 0.37 7.37 -17.78
N ALA A 26 -0.50 6.86 -16.89
CA ALA A 26 -1.25 5.63 -17.13
C ALA A 26 -2.12 5.69 -18.40
N GLN A 27 -2.79 6.82 -18.62
CA GLN A 27 -3.63 7.01 -19.80
C GLN A 27 -2.81 7.02 -21.09
N ARG A 28 -1.67 7.71 -21.11
CA ARG A 28 -0.79 7.80 -22.29
C ARG A 28 -0.08 6.50 -22.63
N ARG A 29 0.15 5.65 -21.63
CA ARG A 29 0.90 4.40 -21.82
C ARG A 29 0.09 3.38 -22.63
N PRO A 30 0.66 2.81 -23.72
CA PRO A 30 0.01 1.72 -24.44
C PRO A 30 -0.02 0.46 -23.57
N LEU A 31 -1.06 -0.35 -23.75
CA LEU A 31 -1.11 -1.70 -23.16
C LEU A 31 -0.21 -2.63 -23.98
N LEU A 32 0.44 -3.56 -23.29
CA LEU A 32 1.14 -4.69 -23.89
C LEU A 32 0.12 -5.73 -24.36
N GLU A 33 0.56 -6.70 -25.17
CA GLU A 33 -0.33 -7.75 -25.72
C GLU A 33 -1.09 -8.53 -24.64
N SER A 34 -0.54 -8.61 -23.43
CA SER A 34 -1.20 -9.25 -22.29
C SER A 34 -2.34 -8.43 -21.67
N GLY A 35 -2.64 -7.24 -22.17
CA GLY A 35 -3.61 -6.31 -21.55
C GLY A 35 -3.09 -5.58 -20.30
N LEU A 36 -1.79 -5.64 -20.01
CA LEU A 36 -1.15 -4.97 -18.88
C LEU A 36 -0.22 -3.85 -19.35
N TRP A 37 0.12 -2.91 -18.48
CA TRP A 37 1.13 -1.88 -18.78
C TRP A 37 2.55 -2.37 -18.51
N PHE A 38 2.75 -3.22 -17.50
CA PHE A 38 4.05 -3.55 -16.94
C PHE A 38 4.21 -5.06 -16.81
N HIS A 39 5.36 -5.60 -17.22
CA HIS A 39 5.76 -7.00 -17.00
C HIS A 39 6.96 -7.17 -16.07
N ASP A 40 7.61 -6.08 -15.68
CA ASP A 40 8.73 -6.06 -14.74
C ASP A 40 8.26 -6.25 -13.29
N ASP A 41 7.17 -5.57 -12.91
CA ASP A 41 6.58 -5.66 -11.58
C ASP A 41 5.05 -5.60 -11.64
N VAL A 42 4.37 -6.63 -11.11
CA VAL A 42 2.92 -6.72 -11.09
C VAL A 42 2.26 -5.52 -10.40
N ARG A 43 2.91 -4.97 -9.38
CA ARG A 43 2.34 -3.92 -8.51
C ARG A 43 2.14 -2.62 -9.28
N ASN A 44 3.00 -2.34 -10.25
CA ASN A 44 2.90 -1.16 -11.10
C ASN A 44 1.55 -1.11 -11.84
N ASN A 45 1.04 -2.27 -12.29
CA ASN A 45 -0.27 -2.34 -12.92
C ASN A 45 -1.39 -1.95 -11.94
N PHE A 46 -1.36 -2.48 -10.72
CA PHE A 46 -2.34 -2.11 -9.69
C PHE A 46 -2.27 -0.62 -9.33
N TYR A 47 -1.07 -0.08 -9.12
CA TYR A 47 -0.90 1.33 -8.73
C TYR A 47 -1.40 2.28 -9.83
N TYR A 48 -0.92 2.10 -11.07
CA TYR A 48 -1.31 2.96 -12.18
C TYR A 48 -2.81 2.87 -12.46
N ALA A 49 -3.38 1.65 -12.41
CA ALA A 49 -4.81 1.48 -12.63
C ALA A 49 -5.63 2.14 -11.52
N SER A 50 -5.19 2.03 -10.26
CA SER A 50 -5.88 2.65 -9.12
C SER A 50 -5.91 4.17 -9.23
N TYR A 51 -4.80 4.80 -9.63
CA TYR A 51 -4.71 6.24 -9.83
C TYR A 51 -5.52 6.71 -11.04
N LEU A 52 -5.45 6.00 -12.17
CA LEU A 52 -6.26 6.31 -13.35
C LEU A 52 -7.76 6.21 -13.04
N PHE A 53 -8.17 5.15 -12.32
CA PHE A 53 -9.54 4.97 -11.88
C PHE A 53 -9.97 6.10 -10.94
N ALA A 54 -9.16 6.40 -9.91
CA ALA A 54 -9.44 7.44 -8.94
C ALA A 54 -9.64 8.82 -9.60
N ALA A 55 -8.82 9.17 -10.59
CA ALA A 55 -8.98 10.40 -11.36
C ALA A 55 -10.28 10.37 -12.18
N ALA A 56 -10.52 9.28 -12.92
CA ALA A 56 -11.64 9.16 -13.82
C ALA A 56 -13.01 9.27 -13.13
N VAL A 57 -13.13 8.80 -11.87
CA VAL A 57 -14.37 8.86 -11.09
C VAL A 57 -14.52 10.09 -10.19
N ASP A 58 -13.51 10.96 -10.14
CA ASP A 58 -13.57 12.21 -9.38
C ASP A 58 -14.01 13.37 -10.29
N ASP A 59 -15.29 13.73 -10.20
CA ASP A 59 -15.92 14.79 -11.00
C ASP A 59 -15.36 16.19 -10.70
N SER A 60 -14.65 16.38 -9.58
CA SER A 60 -14.04 17.67 -9.24
C SER A 60 -12.78 17.98 -10.04
N LEU A 61 -12.17 16.96 -10.67
CA LEU A 61 -10.94 17.12 -11.43
C LEU A 61 -11.21 17.60 -12.87
N SER A 62 -10.31 18.42 -13.41
CA SER A 62 -10.29 18.70 -14.85
C SER A 62 -9.29 17.77 -15.52
N LEU A 63 -9.75 16.92 -16.44
CA LEU A 63 -8.93 15.90 -17.09
C LEU A 63 -8.84 16.16 -18.59
N PRO A 64 -7.64 16.04 -19.20
CA PRO A 64 -7.45 16.26 -20.63
C PRO A 64 -7.74 15.01 -21.48
N PHE A 65 -8.48 14.03 -20.92
CA PHE A 65 -8.82 12.76 -21.56
C PHE A 65 -10.25 12.35 -21.21
N ASP A 66 -10.80 11.42 -21.99
CA ASP A 66 -12.15 10.89 -21.75
C ASP A 66 -12.21 10.06 -20.46
N ARG A 67 -13.19 10.37 -19.60
CA ARG A 67 -13.34 9.74 -18.28
C ARG A 67 -13.80 8.30 -18.37
N GLU A 68 -14.75 7.99 -19.26
CA GLU A 68 -15.31 6.64 -19.36
C GLU A 68 -14.30 5.69 -20.00
N GLU A 69 -13.56 6.14 -21.01
CA GLU A 69 -12.45 5.38 -21.60
C GLU A 69 -11.34 5.11 -20.56
N ALA A 70 -10.93 6.14 -19.81
CA ALA A 70 -9.91 6.01 -18.76
C ALA A 70 -10.36 5.06 -17.65
N LYS A 71 -11.62 5.18 -17.21
CA LYS A 71 -12.23 4.29 -16.22
C LYS A 71 -12.26 2.85 -16.72
N GLN A 72 -12.68 2.62 -17.97
CA GLN A 72 -12.73 1.28 -18.54
C GLN A 72 -11.33 0.67 -18.64
N LYS A 73 -10.35 1.41 -19.18
CA LYS A 73 -8.96 0.98 -19.26
C LYS A 73 -8.38 0.60 -17.89
N ALA A 74 -8.63 1.41 -16.87
CA ALA A 74 -8.20 1.11 -15.51
C ALA A 74 -8.85 -0.18 -14.97
N GLN A 75 -10.14 -0.37 -15.17
CA GLN A 75 -10.84 -1.59 -14.73
C GLN A 75 -10.31 -2.84 -15.43
N ASP A 76 -10.01 -2.76 -16.72
CA ASP A 76 -9.48 -3.90 -17.49
C ASP A 76 -8.10 -4.31 -16.99
N VAL A 77 -7.20 -3.34 -16.74
CA VAL A 77 -5.88 -3.65 -16.14
C VAL A 77 -6.00 -4.19 -14.73
N LEU A 78 -6.90 -3.65 -13.89
CA LEU A 78 -7.16 -4.20 -12.56
C LEU A 78 -7.64 -5.65 -12.66
N LEU A 79 -8.57 -5.93 -13.57
CA LEU A 79 -9.10 -7.28 -13.79
C LEU A 79 -7.97 -8.24 -14.19
N GLU A 80 -7.17 -7.89 -15.19
CA GLU A 80 -6.04 -8.71 -15.64
C GLU A 80 -5.06 -8.97 -14.48
N THR A 81 -4.72 -7.93 -13.71
CA THR A 81 -3.83 -8.03 -12.55
C THR A 81 -4.38 -8.99 -11.48
N LEU A 82 -5.67 -8.87 -11.14
CA LEU A 82 -6.32 -9.73 -10.14
C LEU A 82 -6.40 -11.20 -10.58
N MET A 83 -6.48 -11.44 -11.89
CA MET A 83 -6.53 -12.78 -12.45
C MET A 83 -5.17 -13.48 -12.45
N LEU A 84 -4.07 -12.81 -12.08
CA LEU A 84 -2.75 -13.41 -11.88
C LEU A 84 -2.56 -13.99 -10.48
N GLN A 85 -3.54 -13.82 -9.58
CA GLN A 85 -3.44 -14.40 -8.24
C GLN A 85 -3.36 -15.93 -8.34
N ASN A 86 -2.43 -16.53 -7.61
CA ASN A 86 -2.38 -17.96 -7.42
C ASN A 86 -3.62 -18.41 -6.62
N ARG A 87 -4.50 -19.17 -7.27
CA ARG A 87 -5.74 -19.69 -6.68
C ARG A 87 -5.71 -21.22 -6.53
N GLN A 88 -4.56 -21.86 -6.72
CA GLN A 88 -4.43 -23.31 -6.60
C GLN A 88 -4.28 -23.72 -5.12
N PRO A 89 -5.29 -24.35 -4.49
CA PRO A 89 -5.19 -24.74 -3.09
C PRO A 89 -4.03 -25.72 -2.87
N GLY A 90 -3.36 -25.60 -1.72
CA GLY A 90 -2.26 -26.48 -1.31
C GLY A 90 -0.87 -26.07 -1.81
N THR A 91 -0.74 -25.03 -2.64
CA THR A 91 0.56 -24.43 -2.95
C THR A 91 1.05 -23.55 -1.81
N GLU A 92 2.37 -23.49 -1.60
CA GLU A 92 3.02 -22.67 -0.56
C GLU A 92 2.59 -21.20 -0.59
N LEU A 93 2.52 -20.61 -1.79
CA LEU A 93 2.14 -19.20 -2.00
C LEU A 93 0.71 -19.08 -2.53
N TYR A 94 -0.22 -19.86 -2.00
CA TYR A 94 -1.65 -19.72 -2.32
C TYR A 94 -2.15 -18.32 -1.98
N GLY A 95 -2.97 -17.70 -2.81
CA GLY A 95 -3.50 -16.35 -2.60
C GLY A 95 -2.53 -15.21 -2.91
N HIS A 96 -1.30 -15.52 -3.35
CA HIS A 96 -0.28 -14.54 -3.70
C HIS A 96 -0.27 -14.23 -5.20
N TRP A 97 0.48 -13.19 -5.60
CA TRP A 97 0.72 -12.84 -6.99
C TRP A 97 2.20 -13.03 -7.35
N PRO A 98 2.54 -13.21 -8.62
CA PRO A 98 3.91 -13.11 -9.10
C PRO A 98 4.50 -11.72 -8.85
N LEU A 99 5.83 -11.61 -8.72
CA LEU A 99 6.48 -10.30 -8.64
C LEU A 99 6.74 -9.74 -10.04
N GLY A 100 7.57 -10.44 -10.83
CA GLY A 100 7.77 -10.15 -12.25
C GLY A 100 6.89 -11.04 -13.12
N LEU A 101 6.51 -10.53 -14.29
CA LEU A 101 5.57 -11.17 -15.22
C LEU A 101 6.24 -11.59 -16.54
N ASN A 102 7.49 -11.22 -16.76
CA ASN A 102 8.23 -11.64 -17.95
C ASN A 102 8.57 -13.15 -17.92
N PRO A 103 8.59 -13.82 -19.08
CA PRO A 103 8.17 -13.34 -20.40
C PRO A 103 6.65 -13.44 -20.61
N ILE A 104 5.97 -14.33 -19.88
CA ILE A 104 4.54 -14.62 -20.06
C ILE A 104 3.85 -14.46 -18.69
N PRO A 105 3.02 -13.43 -18.50
CA PRO A 105 2.41 -13.14 -17.20
C PRO A 105 1.64 -14.30 -16.57
N ARG A 106 0.96 -15.10 -17.41
CA ARG A 106 0.13 -16.23 -16.98
C ARG A 106 0.94 -17.44 -16.49
N GLU A 107 2.23 -17.50 -16.80
CA GLU A 107 3.14 -18.57 -16.39
C GLU A 107 4.07 -18.14 -15.24
N ALA A 108 4.00 -16.87 -14.83
CA ALA A 108 4.86 -16.32 -13.80
C ALA A 108 4.57 -16.96 -12.43
N SER A 109 5.64 -17.28 -11.70
CA SER A 109 5.54 -17.93 -10.39
C SER A 109 5.16 -16.93 -9.29
N PRO A 110 4.31 -17.33 -8.32
CA PRO A 110 3.91 -16.45 -7.21
C PRO A 110 5.10 -16.04 -6.34
N HIS A 111 4.94 -14.93 -5.63
CA HIS A 111 5.95 -14.33 -4.76
C HIS A 111 5.33 -13.79 -3.47
N GLU A 112 6.12 -13.66 -2.40
CA GLU A 112 5.64 -13.13 -1.10
C GLU A 112 5.32 -11.63 -1.15
N LEU A 113 6.26 -10.82 -1.66
CA LEU A 113 6.18 -9.35 -1.62
C LEU A 113 4.89 -8.72 -2.17
N PRO A 114 4.33 -9.15 -3.32
CA PRO A 114 3.18 -8.47 -3.90
C PRO A 114 1.99 -8.41 -2.95
N VAL A 115 1.58 -9.53 -2.32
CA VAL A 115 0.44 -9.54 -1.41
C VAL A 115 0.70 -8.74 -0.14
N GLU A 116 1.92 -8.78 0.40
CA GLU A 116 2.28 -8.03 1.61
C GLU A 116 2.15 -6.51 1.43
N ILE A 117 2.46 -6.01 0.23
CA ILE A 117 2.53 -4.57 -0.03
C ILE A 117 1.22 -4.06 -0.63
N MET A 118 0.61 -4.80 -1.57
CA MET A 118 -0.60 -4.36 -2.25
C MET A 118 -1.90 -4.78 -1.54
N GLY A 119 -1.89 -5.86 -0.74
CA GLY A 119 -3.12 -6.45 -0.19
C GLY A 119 -3.96 -5.46 0.62
N SER A 120 -3.35 -4.77 1.58
CA SER A 120 -4.02 -3.72 2.37
C SER A 120 -4.45 -2.51 1.52
N LEU A 121 -3.64 -2.15 0.52
CA LEU A 121 -3.97 -1.05 -0.41
C LEU A 121 -5.18 -1.39 -1.28
N MET A 122 -5.32 -2.65 -1.72
CA MET A 122 -6.48 -3.10 -2.48
C MET A 122 -7.76 -3.03 -1.65
N VAL A 123 -7.69 -3.39 -0.36
CA VAL A 123 -8.85 -3.26 0.54
C VAL A 123 -9.20 -1.79 0.75
N TYR A 124 -8.20 -0.92 0.96
CA TYR A 124 -8.40 0.53 1.06
C TYR A 124 -9.02 1.12 -0.22
N PHE A 125 -8.48 0.75 -1.39
CA PHE A 125 -9.03 1.12 -2.69
C PHE A 125 -10.49 0.69 -2.83
N CYS A 126 -10.81 -0.55 -2.45
CA CYS A 126 -12.18 -1.06 -2.51
C CYS A 126 -13.12 -0.34 -1.52
N LYS A 127 -12.66 0.02 -0.31
CA LYS A 127 -13.44 0.84 0.62
C LYS A 127 -13.78 2.20 0.01
N LYS A 128 -12.80 2.85 -0.62
CA LYS A 128 -12.96 4.20 -1.16
C LYS A 128 -13.74 4.26 -2.48
N TYR A 129 -13.50 3.30 -3.37
CA TYR A 129 -13.96 3.35 -4.76
C TYR A 129 -14.89 2.21 -5.16
N GLY A 130 -15.13 1.25 -4.28
CA GLY A 130 -15.90 0.04 -4.58
C GLY A 130 -17.30 0.28 -5.13
N GLY A 131 -17.96 1.37 -4.70
CA GLY A 131 -19.27 1.80 -5.21
C GLY A 131 -19.26 2.17 -6.70
N SER A 132 -18.13 2.65 -7.22
CA SER A 132 -17.99 3.11 -8.61
C SER A 132 -17.47 2.05 -9.57
N LEU A 133 -16.96 0.92 -9.05
CA LEU A 133 -16.46 -0.19 -9.86
C LEU A 133 -17.60 -0.91 -10.56
N ASN A 134 -17.33 -1.52 -11.71
CA ASN A 134 -18.28 -2.43 -12.35
C ASN A 134 -18.51 -3.71 -11.50
N ALA A 135 -19.60 -4.43 -11.79
CA ALA A 135 -19.99 -5.60 -11.01
C ALA A 135 -18.96 -6.73 -11.06
N GLN A 136 -18.35 -6.97 -12.22
CA GLN A 136 -17.35 -8.02 -12.40
C GLN A 136 -16.13 -7.77 -11.50
N LEU A 137 -15.60 -6.56 -11.51
CA LEU A 137 -14.41 -6.21 -10.75
C LEU A 137 -14.66 -6.27 -9.24
N ARG A 138 -15.85 -5.87 -8.77
CA ARG A 138 -16.25 -6.06 -7.36
C ARG A 138 -16.23 -7.53 -6.97
N ILE A 139 -16.74 -8.44 -7.81
CA ILE A 139 -16.74 -9.88 -7.54
C ILE A 139 -15.31 -10.41 -7.46
N VAL A 140 -14.46 -10.05 -8.43
CA VAL A 140 -13.07 -10.52 -8.49
C VAL A 140 -12.25 -9.99 -7.31
N LEU A 141 -12.42 -8.73 -6.91
CA LEU A 141 -11.76 -8.17 -5.72
C LEU A 141 -12.15 -8.90 -4.44
N ASN A 142 -13.46 -9.08 -4.19
CA ASN A 142 -13.93 -9.80 -3.00
C ASN A 142 -13.45 -11.25 -2.99
N THR A 143 -13.39 -11.90 -4.16
CA THR A 143 -12.83 -13.24 -4.31
C THR A 143 -11.35 -13.25 -3.97
N ALA A 144 -10.59 -12.26 -4.47
CA ALA A 144 -9.16 -12.12 -4.19
C ALA A 144 -8.89 -11.92 -2.69
N PHE A 145 -9.70 -11.11 -1.99
CA PHE A 145 -9.61 -10.94 -0.53
C PHE A 145 -9.86 -12.26 0.20
N GLY A 146 -10.83 -13.06 -0.25
CA GLY A 146 -11.06 -14.40 0.30
C GLY A 146 -9.86 -15.33 0.12
N HIS A 147 -9.13 -15.23 -0.98
CA HIS A 147 -7.88 -15.99 -1.19
C HIS A 147 -6.74 -15.50 -0.31
N ILE A 148 -6.59 -14.18 -0.13
CA ILE A 148 -5.60 -13.61 0.78
C ILE A 148 -5.88 -14.06 2.22
N TYR A 149 -7.12 -13.97 2.68
CA TYR A 149 -7.49 -14.39 4.03
C TYR A 149 -7.17 -15.86 4.30
N ARG A 150 -7.45 -16.73 3.33
CA ARG A 150 -7.19 -18.17 3.42
C ARG A 150 -5.73 -18.57 3.20
N SER A 151 -4.85 -17.65 2.79
CA SER A 151 -3.43 -17.97 2.66
C SER A 151 -2.70 -17.97 4.00
N ASP A 152 -3.30 -17.37 5.03
CA ASP A 152 -2.73 -17.24 6.38
C ASP A 152 -1.34 -16.59 6.43
N PHE A 153 -0.89 -15.91 5.36
CA PHE A 153 0.47 -15.37 5.25
C PHE A 153 0.84 -14.39 6.38
N PHE A 154 -0.18 -13.72 6.94
CA PHE A 154 -0.05 -12.73 8.01
C PHE A 154 -0.18 -13.32 9.42
N ARG A 155 -0.50 -14.62 9.59
CA ARG A 155 -0.61 -15.29 10.90
C ARG A 155 0.77 -15.68 11.42
N LYS A 156 1.63 -14.68 11.59
CA LYS A 156 3.02 -14.82 12.05
C LYS A 156 3.19 -14.10 13.40
N PRO A 157 4.02 -14.64 14.30
CA PRO A 157 4.39 -13.93 15.53
C PRO A 157 5.24 -12.68 15.21
N VAL A 158 5.23 -11.71 16.12
CA VAL A 158 6.17 -10.59 16.10
C VAL A 158 7.47 -11.03 16.78
N ILE A 159 8.58 -11.04 16.05
CA ILE A 159 9.89 -11.54 16.52
C ILE A 159 10.97 -10.48 16.30
N THR A 160 10.99 -9.88 15.12
CA THR A 160 12.05 -8.98 14.66
C THR A 160 11.66 -7.52 14.79
N PHE A 161 10.37 -7.22 14.92
CA PHE A 161 9.81 -5.88 14.97
C PHE A 161 10.21 -5.04 13.73
N GLY A 162 10.24 -5.66 12.54
CA GLY A 162 10.57 -5.05 11.25
C GLY A 162 9.35 -4.71 10.38
N HIS A 163 9.56 -4.09 9.20
CA HIS A 163 8.48 -3.64 8.32
C HIS A 163 7.61 -4.79 7.77
N HIS A 164 8.15 -6.00 7.63
CA HIS A 164 7.35 -7.18 7.29
C HIS A 164 6.30 -7.47 8.36
N GLU A 165 6.69 -7.46 9.64
CA GLU A 165 5.79 -7.70 10.76
C GLU A 165 4.80 -6.55 10.96
N ALA A 166 5.16 -5.32 10.61
CA ALA A 166 4.21 -4.21 10.53
C ALA A 166 3.10 -4.46 9.49
N LYS A 167 3.47 -4.95 8.29
CA LYS A 167 2.51 -5.35 7.24
C LYS A 167 1.64 -6.53 7.70
N TYR A 168 2.23 -7.54 8.34
CA TYR A 168 1.46 -8.67 8.90
C TYR A 168 0.47 -8.19 9.97
N THR A 169 0.92 -7.34 10.90
CA THR A 169 0.07 -6.75 11.95
C THR A 169 -1.12 -6.00 11.34
N ALA A 170 -0.87 -5.14 10.35
CA ALA A 170 -1.95 -4.45 9.64
C ALA A 170 -2.90 -5.42 8.93
N ALA A 171 -2.37 -6.45 8.25
CA ALA A 171 -3.16 -7.46 7.58
C ALA A 171 -4.05 -8.26 8.56
N LYS A 172 -3.54 -8.63 9.75
CA LYS A 172 -4.34 -9.25 10.83
C LYS A 172 -5.54 -8.38 11.18
N LEU A 173 -5.32 -7.09 11.45
CA LEU A 173 -6.39 -6.15 11.82
C LEU A 173 -7.41 -5.96 10.68
N ILE A 174 -6.94 -5.77 9.45
CA ILE A 174 -7.77 -5.51 8.27
C ILE A 174 -8.61 -6.73 7.91
N PHE A 175 -7.97 -7.89 7.71
CA PHE A 175 -8.66 -9.10 7.30
C PHE A 175 -9.45 -9.73 8.44
N GLY A 176 -8.99 -9.60 9.69
CA GLY A 176 -9.75 -9.99 10.87
C GLY A 176 -11.07 -9.22 10.96
N THR A 177 -11.02 -7.91 10.77
CA THR A 177 -12.24 -7.07 10.71
C THR A 177 -13.13 -7.47 9.53
N MET A 178 -12.57 -7.55 8.32
CA MET A 178 -13.32 -7.84 7.09
C MET A 178 -14.04 -9.19 7.14
N PHE A 179 -13.45 -10.20 7.77
CA PHE A 179 -13.99 -11.55 7.86
C PHE A 179 -14.61 -11.88 9.23
N ALA A 180 -14.78 -10.88 10.11
CA ALA A 180 -15.28 -11.04 11.48
C ALA A 180 -14.55 -12.12 12.30
N ASP A 181 -13.24 -12.27 12.08
CA ASP A 181 -12.36 -13.16 12.84
C ASP A 181 -11.78 -12.40 14.04
N ASN A 182 -12.50 -12.46 15.16
CA ASN A 182 -12.10 -11.79 16.39
C ASN A 182 -10.76 -12.31 16.95
N VAL A 183 -10.42 -13.58 16.72
CA VAL A 183 -9.14 -14.14 17.20
C VAL A 183 -7.99 -13.48 16.45
N LEU A 184 -8.14 -13.30 15.14
CA LEU A 184 -7.16 -12.61 14.31
C LEU A 184 -7.05 -11.11 14.66
N VAL A 185 -8.18 -10.45 14.95
CA VAL A 185 -8.17 -9.05 15.40
C VAL A 185 -7.40 -8.91 16.72
N GLU A 186 -7.67 -9.77 17.71
CA GLU A 186 -6.97 -9.71 19.00
C GLU A 186 -5.46 -10.04 18.87
N ASP A 187 -5.09 -10.99 18.03
CA ASP A 187 -3.67 -11.23 17.69
C ASP A 187 -3.02 -10.00 17.04
N GLY A 188 -3.72 -9.33 16.12
CA GLY A 188 -3.28 -8.06 15.52
C GLY A 188 -3.12 -6.94 16.55
N ARG A 189 -4.05 -6.82 17.50
CA ARG A 189 -3.96 -5.83 18.59
C ARG A 189 -2.75 -6.07 19.47
N GLN A 190 -2.52 -7.32 19.87
CA GLN A 190 -1.38 -7.67 20.70
C GLN A 190 -0.07 -7.40 19.95
N SER A 191 0.00 -7.81 18.69
CA SER A 191 1.14 -7.53 17.80
C SER A 191 1.44 -6.02 17.69
N LEU A 192 0.41 -5.18 17.57
CA LEU A 192 0.53 -3.71 17.53
C LEU A 192 1.06 -3.15 18.86
N LYS A 193 0.51 -3.60 19.99
CA LYS A 193 0.94 -3.16 21.34
C LYS A 193 2.37 -3.56 21.66
N ASP A 194 2.75 -4.79 21.32
CA ASP A 194 4.11 -5.30 21.53
C ASP A 194 5.11 -4.53 20.68
N THR A 195 4.77 -4.28 19.41
CA THR A 195 5.59 -3.47 18.51
C THR A 195 5.76 -2.04 19.03
N LEU A 196 4.66 -1.39 19.43
CA LEU A 196 4.71 -0.03 19.95
C LEU A 196 5.54 0.08 21.23
N THR A 197 5.37 -0.88 22.15
CA THR A 197 6.14 -0.96 23.39
C THR A 197 7.64 -1.16 23.10
N TYR A 198 7.96 -2.04 22.16
CA TYR A 198 9.33 -2.30 21.76
C TYR A 198 10.00 -1.05 21.18
N ILE A 199 9.41 -0.42 20.14
CA ILE A 199 10.04 0.71 19.45
C ILE A 199 10.15 1.95 20.35
N ARG A 200 9.21 2.16 21.28
CA ARG A 200 9.31 3.25 22.27
C ARG A 200 10.45 3.04 23.28
N SER A 201 10.76 1.79 23.62
CA SER A 201 11.76 1.47 24.64
C SER A 201 13.16 1.16 24.11
N LYS A 202 13.24 0.60 22.90
CA LYS A 202 14.49 0.13 22.26
C LYS A 202 14.84 0.87 20.98
N GLY A 203 13.94 1.71 20.46
CA GLY A 203 14.06 2.30 19.14
C GLY A 203 13.65 1.33 18.04
N MET A 204 13.61 1.82 16.80
CA MET A 204 13.32 0.99 15.63
C MET A 204 14.50 0.04 15.35
N PRO A 205 14.27 -1.29 15.24
CA PRO A 205 15.33 -2.27 15.03
C PRO A 205 15.80 -2.34 13.58
N GLU A 206 14.98 -1.86 12.66
CA GLU A 206 15.24 -1.91 11.23
C GLU A 206 16.03 -0.69 10.75
N TYR A 207 16.80 -0.91 9.67
CA TYR A 207 17.48 0.10 8.89
C TYR A 207 16.54 1.28 8.60
N GLY A 208 16.91 2.47 9.06
CA GLY A 208 16.23 3.71 8.69
C GLY A 208 16.57 4.11 7.26
N SER A 209 16.38 3.24 6.27
CA SER A 209 16.32 3.70 4.88
C SER A 209 14.86 3.99 4.52
N LEU A 210 14.67 5.01 3.68
CA LEU A 210 13.35 5.57 3.38
C LEU A 210 12.30 4.56 2.89
N PRO A 211 12.58 3.59 1.98
CA PRO A 211 11.54 2.71 1.48
C PRO A 211 10.90 1.87 2.59
N TRP A 212 11.72 1.38 3.55
CA TRP A 212 11.23 0.51 4.62
C TRP A 212 10.36 1.27 5.60
N PHE A 213 10.77 2.48 6.02
CA PHE A 213 9.96 3.32 6.91
C PHE A 213 8.57 3.63 6.32
N TRP A 214 8.49 3.89 5.01
CA TRP A 214 7.20 4.14 4.36
C TRP A 214 6.26 2.93 4.39
N HIS A 215 6.78 1.70 4.40
CA HIS A 215 5.93 0.52 4.58
C HIS A 215 5.26 0.46 5.96
N TRP A 216 5.91 0.95 7.02
CA TRP A 216 5.27 1.08 8.33
C TRP A 216 4.13 2.09 8.30
N ILE A 217 4.41 3.29 7.79
CA ILE A 217 3.41 4.36 7.66
C ILE A 217 2.23 3.87 6.84
N GLN A 218 2.47 3.26 5.68
CA GLN A 218 1.43 2.73 4.82
C GLN A 218 0.60 1.67 5.53
N ALA A 219 1.23 0.66 6.15
CA ALA A 219 0.54 -0.45 6.80
C ALA A 219 -0.41 0.05 7.90
N PHE A 220 0.10 0.89 8.82
CA PHE A 220 -0.72 1.38 9.94
C PHE A 220 -1.72 2.45 9.52
N THR A 221 -1.44 3.25 8.48
CA THR A 221 -2.44 4.15 7.90
C THR A 221 -3.58 3.36 7.28
N CYS A 222 -3.29 2.31 6.48
CA CYS A 222 -4.33 1.44 5.94
C CYS A 222 -5.15 0.78 7.05
N ALA A 223 -4.51 0.27 8.11
CA ALA A 223 -5.23 -0.31 9.24
C ALA A 223 -6.15 0.72 9.90
N LEU A 224 -5.65 1.92 10.22
CA LEU A 224 -6.45 3.01 10.81
C LEU A 224 -7.66 3.37 9.95
N GLU A 225 -7.48 3.43 8.63
CA GLU A 225 -8.53 3.74 7.68
C GLU A 225 -9.54 2.59 7.50
N LEU A 226 -9.24 1.36 7.91
CA LEU A 226 -10.04 0.17 7.59
C LEU A 226 -10.71 -0.47 8.81
N VAL A 227 -10.22 -0.25 10.02
CA VAL A 227 -10.84 -0.75 11.25
C VAL A 227 -12.20 -0.05 11.53
N PRO A 228 -13.10 -0.66 12.31
CA PRO A 228 -14.41 -0.09 12.61
C PRO A 228 -14.27 1.20 13.43
N THR A 229 -15.11 2.19 13.15
CA THR A 229 -15.07 3.51 13.80
C THR A 229 -15.41 3.48 15.29
N GLU A 230 -16.17 2.47 15.70
CA GLU A 230 -16.61 2.21 17.06
C GLU A 230 -15.51 1.61 17.95
N ASP A 231 -14.43 1.11 17.34
CA ASP A 231 -13.30 0.50 18.05
C ASP A 231 -12.30 1.56 18.51
N THR A 232 -12.72 2.38 19.47
CA THR A 232 -11.96 3.54 19.93
C THR A 232 -10.59 3.18 20.49
N ASP A 233 -10.47 2.02 21.11
CA ASP A 233 -9.21 1.54 21.71
C ASP A 233 -8.19 1.14 20.64
N LEU A 234 -8.63 0.45 19.58
CA LEU A 234 -7.76 0.13 18.44
C LEU A 234 -7.31 1.40 17.73
N ILE A 235 -8.26 2.30 17.45
CA ILE A 235 -8.00 3.57 16.78
C ILE A 235 -7.00 4.40 17.56
N THR A 236 -7.15 4.46 18.88
CA THR A 236 -6.20 5.18 19.76
C THR A 236 -4.81 4.57 19.64
N THR A 237 -4.69 3.24 19.71
CA THR A 237 -3.39 2.56 19.63
C THR A 237 -2.72 2.75 18.26
N LEU A 238 -3.50 2.74 17.17
CA LEU A 238 -3.00 2.98 15.81
C LEU A 238 -2.53 4.42 15.62
N LYS A 239 -3.26 5.40 16.17
CA LYS A 239 -2.83 6.81 16.17
C LYS A 239 -1.53 6.98 16.96
N ASP A 240 -1.46 6.38 18.14
CA ASP A 240 -0.26 6.37 18.98
C ASP A 240 0.98 5.80 18.27
N MET A 241 0.79 4.76 17.45
CA MET A 241 1.82 4.18 16.59
C MET A 241 2.24 5.16 15.50
N LEU A 242 1.28 5.72 14.75
CA LEU A 242 1.57 6.66 13.67
C LEU A 242 2.23 7.94 14.17
N ASP A 243 1.79 8.49 15.30
CA ASP A 243 2.38 9.67 15.94
C ASP A 243 3.84 9.39 16.35
N HIS A 244 4.12 8.21 16.89
CA HIS A 244 5.48 7.80 17.19
C HIS A 244 6.35 7.74 15.92
N LEU A 245 5.86 7.12 14.84
CA LEU A 245 6.59 7.04 13.58
C LEU A 245 6.85 8.44 12.99
N TRP A 246 5.83 9.31 12.96
CA TRP A 246 5.99 10.69 12.48
C TRP A 246 6.98 11.49 13.32
N LYS A 247 7.00 11.29 14.65
CA LYS A 247 8.01 11.89 15.53
C LYS A 247 9.42 11.38 15.19
N VAL A 248 9.60 10.07 15.02
CA VAL A 248 10.88 9.49 14.59
C VAL A 248 11.35 10.11 13.28
N ARG A 249 10.45 10.25 12.30
CA ARG A 249 10.80 10.94 11.04
C ARG A 249 11.18 12.40 11.27
N ALA A 250 10.41 13.14 12.07
CA ALA A 250 10.70 14.56 12.32
C ALA A 250 12.04 14.78 13.05
N GLU A 251 12.42 13.88 13.95
CA GLU A 251 13.66 13.97 14.74
C GLU A 251 14.89 13.54 13.95
N PHE A 252 14.77 12.50 13.10
CA PHE A 252 15.92 11.86 12.49
C PHE A 252 15.99 11.97 10.96
N TYR A 253 15.01 12.56 10.29
CA TYR A 253 15.04 12.79 8.85
C TYR A 253 15.29 14.26 8.52
N LEU A 254 16.49 14.57 8.02
CA LEU A 254 16.92 15.92 7.69
C LEU A 254 17.31 16.01 6.20
N ARG A 255 16.64 16.90 5.46
CA ARG A 255 16.96 17.27 4.07
C ARG A 255 17.18 16.08 3.12
N GLY A 256 16.30 15.07 3.17
CA GLY A 256 16.38 13.93 2.25
C GLY A 256 17.14 12.72 2.78
N ALA A 257 17.72 12.80 3.98
CA ALA A 257 18.51 11.71 4.56
C ALA A 257 18.19 11.48 6.04
N TRP A 258 18.30 10.21 6.46
CA TRP A 258 18.30 9.87 7.88
C TRP A 258 19.64 10.23 8.51
N VAL A 259 19.61 10.83 9.70
CA VAL A 259 20.80 11.26 10.45
C VAL A 259 20.95 10.47 11.75
N GLY A 260 22.20 10.31 12.19
CA GLY A 260 22.53 9.61 13.45
C GLY A 260 22.48 8.08 13.34
N ALA A 261 22.31 7.40 14.46
CA ALA A 261 22.33 5.93 14.57
C ALA A 261 21.23 5.22 13.73
N HIS A 262 20.26 5.97 13.21
CA HIS A 262 19.21 5.49 12.30
C HIS A 262 19.63 5.46 10.83
N SER A 263 20.81 6.01 10.47
CA SER A 263 21.34 6.07 9.11
C SER A 263 22.12 4.81 8.73
N ARG A 264 21.44 3.67 8.66
CA ARG A 264 22.02 2.43 8.09
C ARG A 264 21.30 2.14 6.78
N GLY A 265 22.02 2.19 5.67
CA GLY A 265 21.49 1.90 4.33
C GLY A 265 22.34 0.86 3.62
N TRP A 266 21.72 -0.03 2.86
CA TRP A 266 22.41 -0.85 1.88
C TRP A 266 22.66 -0.04 0.61
N PRO A 267 23.63 -0.41 -0.25
CA PRO A 267 23.89 0.32 -1.49
C PRO A 267 22.67 0.53 -2.40
N HIS A 268 21.69 -0.40 -2.37
CA HIS A 268 20.43 -0.29 -3.12
C HIS A 268 19.36 0.55 -2.42
N ASP A 269 19.57 0.92 -1.15
CA ASP A 269 18.65 1.70 -0.32
C ASP A 269 18.95 3.21 -0.34
N VAL A 270 20.08 3.61 -0.93
CA VAL A 270 20.48 5.01 -1.01
C VAL A 270 19.58 5.70 -2.04
N PRO A 271 18.84 6.75 -1.66
CA PRO A 271 18.02 7.51 -2.60
C PRO A 271 18.89 7.98 -3.78
N GLY A 272 18.42 7.80 -5.01
CA GLY A 272 19.13 8.26 -6.22
C GLY A 272 19.17 9.79 -6.32
N ASP A 273 18.30 10.46 -5.57
CA ASP A 273 18.33 11.87 -5.23
C ASP A 273 19.51 12.15 -4.29
N ALA A 274 20.66 12.44 -4.91
CA ALA A 274 21.82 13.02 -4.26
C ALA A 274 21.48 14.43 -3.72
N ASN A 275 20.78 14.48 -2.58
CA ASN A 275 20.68 15.70 -1.77
C ASN A 275 22.03 15.95 -1.10
N VAL A 276 23.03 16.33 -1.90
CA VAL A 276 24.26 16.93 -1.39
C VAL A 276 23.87 18.29 -0.81
N LEU A 277 24.26 18.53 0.44
CA LEU A 277 24.17 19.84 1.07
C LEU A 277 24.99 20.82 0.22
N HIS A 278 24.31 21.66 -0.58
CA HIS A 278 24.87 22.89 -1.11
C HIS A 278 24.72 24.00 -0.07
#